data_AF-F4IKD6-F1
#
_entry.id   AF-F4IKD6-F1
#
_cell.length_a   1.000
_cell.length_b   1.000
_cell.length_c   1.000
_cell.angle_alpha   90.00
_cell.angle_beta   90.00
_cell.angle_gamma   90.00
#
_symmetry.space_group_name_H-M   'P 1'
#
loop_
_entity.id
_entity.type
_entity.pdbx_description
1 polymer ?
#
loop_
_entity_poly.entity_id
_entity_poly.type
_entity_poly.pdbx_seq_one_letter_code
_entity_poly.pdbx_strand_id
1 'polypeptide(L)'
;MTLSKRLALLGAQSAITLAKPRGLGSSLGLLDRRPFPYRQFSELTKANGRRAFLVDTLALVRSLEAQGVPSKQAEAITSAITEVLNDSLENVSESFVSKAEMQKIEMIQDSNLSKFKSEVKSSQEHHFTVLQRETEKLRGDIEKMRSELRYEIDKVTAGQRLDLNLERGKFMR
;
A
#
# COMPACT_ATOMS: atom_id res chain seq x y z
N MET A 1 -4.88 -28.59 20.28
CA MET A 1 -5.22 -29.14 18.96
C MET A 1 -5.61 -28.00 18.03
N THR A 2 -4.78 -27.76 17.01
CA THR A 2 -5.12 -27.39 15.61
C THR A 2 -6.36 -26.54 15.29
N LEU A 3 -6.09 -25.35 14.71
CA LEU A 3 -6.63 -24.82 13.44
C LEU A 3 -8.02 -25.28 12.98
N SER A 4 -9.00 -24.38 13.03
CA SER A 4 -10.23 -24.35 12.23
C SER A 4 -11.01 -23.09 12.64
N LYS A 5 -11.49 -22.16 11.81
CA LYS A 5 -11.81 -22.15 10.39
C LYS A 5 -11.89 -20.68 9.94
N ARG A 6 -11.37 -20.41 8.74
CA ARG A 6 -11.84 -19.32 7.87
C ARG A 6 -13.27 -19.64 7.42
N LEU A 7 -14.18 -18.68 7.55
CA LEU A 7 -15.45 -18.46 6.82
C LEU A 7 -16.11 -17.28 7.58
N ALA A 8 -16.73 -16.26 7.02
CA ALA A 8 -17.44 -16.18 5.77
C ALA A 8 -17.81 -14.71 5.46
N LEU A 9 -17.93 -14.46 4.16
CA LEU A 9 -18.82 -13.49 3.51
C LEU A 9 -18.59 -11.99 3.71
N LEU A 10 -17.88 -11.43 2.71
CA LEU A 10 -18.25 -10.19 2.03
C LEU A 10 -19.74 -10.25 1.62
N GLY A 11 -20.57 -9.45 2.27
CA GLY A 11 -21.95 -9.16 1.88
C GLY A 11 -22.05 -7.72 1.38
N ALA A 12 -22.50 -7.60 0.13
CA ALA A 12 -22.66 -6.37 -0.64
C ALA A 12 -23.42 -5.26 0.08
N GLN A 13 -22.95 -4.02 -0.09
CA GLN A 13 -23.80 -2.83 -0.15
C GLN A 13 -23.10 -1.75 -0.99
N SER A 14 -23.24 -1.90 -2.31
CA SER A 14 -23.03 -0.82 -3.27
C SER A 14 -24.28 0.05 -3.27
N ALA A 15 -24.30 1.10 -2.46
CA ALA A 15 -25.26 2.19 -2.61
C ALA A 15 -24.59 3.30 -3.43
N ILE A 16 -25.03 3.43 -4.68
CA ILE A 16 -24.73 4.53 -5.57
C ILE A 16 -25.51 5.74 -5.06
N THR A 17 -24.84 6.74 -4.50
CA THR A 17 -25.42 8.08 -4.34
C THR A 17 -24.55 9.11 -5.05
N LEU A 18 -25.11 9.57 -6.15
CA LEU A 18 -24.74 10.68 -7.00
C LEU A 18 -24.56 11.97 -6.18
N ALA A 19 -23.33 12.49 -6.07
CA ALA A 19 -23.13 13.90 -5.72
C ALA A 19 -21.83 14.41 -6.35
N LYS A 20 -21.99 15.10 -7.48
CA LYS A 20 -20.99 16.02 -8.04
C LYS A 20 -21.05 17.30 -7.22
N PRO A 21 -19.92 17.76 -6.68
CA PRO A 21 -19.53 19.12 -7.05
C PRO A 21 -18.07 19.18 -7.52
N ARG A 22 -17.89 19.99 -8.56
CA ARG A 22 -16.59 20.46 -9.04
C ARG A 22 -15.85 21.14 -7.89
N GLY A 23 -14.71 20.57 -7.51
CA GLY A 23 -13.80 21.13 -6.51
C GLY A 23 -12.43 20.49 -6.62
N LEU A 24 -11.77 20.62 -7.77
CA LEU A 24 -10.34 20.30 -7.93
C LEU A 24 -9.53 21.44 -7.29
N GLY A 25 -9.54 21.45 -5.97
CA GLY A 25 -8.82 22.40 -5.14
C GLY A 25 -8.68 21.77 -3.77
N SER A 26 -7.77 20.81 -3.65
CA SER A 26 -7.31 20.31 -2.36
C SER A 26 -5.99 19.59 -2.59
N SER A 27 -4.93 20.37 -2.40
CA SER A 27 -3.64 19.91 -1.87
C SER A 27 -3.81 18.61 -1.11
N LEU A 28 -3.36 17.49 -1.69
CA LEU A 28 -3.13 16.27 -0.94
C LEU A 28 -2.12 16.65 0.14
N GLY A 29 -2.65 16.81 1.35
CA GLY A 29 -1.91 17.15 2.54
C GLY A 29 -0.73 16.20 2.64
N LEU A 30 0.45 16.82 2.70
CA LEU A 30 1.65 16.28 3.30
C LEU A 30 1.21 15.41 4.48
N LEU A 31 1.35 14.09 4.34
CA LEU A 31 1.36 13.20 5.49
C LEU A 31 2.50 13.73 6.36
N ASP A 32 2.10 14.42 7.43
CA ASP A 32 2.96 15.03 8.43
C ASP A 32 3.87 13.93 8.98
N ARG A 33 5.02 13.74 8.33
CA ARG A 33 6.05 12.77 8.67
C ARG A 33 6.80 13.34 9.86
N ARG A 34 6.09 13.66 10.94
CA ARG A 34 6.75 13.89 12.23
C ARG A 34 7.43 12.57 12.57
N PRO A 35 8.75 12.57 12.76
CA PRO A 35 9.40 11.44 13.37
C PRO A 35 8.71 11.26 14.72
N PHE A 36 7.98 10.17 14.90
CA PHE A 36 7.58 9.76 16.24
C PHE A 36 8.86 9.83 17.08
N PRO A 37 8.87 10.54 18.23
CA PRO A 37 10.04 10.64 19.06
C PRO A 37 10.27 9.27 19.69
N TYR A 38 10.88 8.37 18.90
CA TYR A 38 11.36 7.09 19.35
C TYR A 38 12.48 7.41 20.31
N ARG A 39 12.21 7.27 21.60
CA ARG A 39 13.21 7.43 22.66
C ARG A 39 14.45 6.68 22.22
N GLN A 40 15.53 7.43 21.99
CA GLN A 40 16.82 6.90 21.65
C GLN A 40 17.29 6.11 22.87
N PHE A 41 16.98 4.81 22.91
CA PHE A 41 17.90 3.88 23.57
C PHE A 41 19.18 4.00 22.73
N SER A 42 20.03 4.91 23.18
CA SER A 42 21.35 5.18 22.67
C SER A 42 22.12 3.88 22.66
N GLU A 43 23.02 3.79 21.70
CA GLU A 43 23.86 2.64 21.34
C GLU A 43 24.85 2.21 22.44
N LEU A 44 24.51 2.37 23.72
CA LEU A 44 25.34 1.96 24.84
C LEU A 44 25.52 0.44 24.96
N THR A 45 24.96 -0.37 24.06
CA THR A 45 25.17 -1.84 24.05
C THR A 45 25.99 -2.35 22.85
N LYS A 46 26.55 -1.47 22.01
CA LYS A 46 27.51 -1.88 20.96
C LYS A 46 28.96 -1.62 21.34
N ALA A 47 29.44 -2.35 22.34
CA ALA A 47 30.85 -2.69 22.44
C ALA A 47 30.99 -4.04 23.17
N ASN A 48 31.31 -5.08 22.41
CA ASN A 48 31.83 -6.35 22.94
C ASN A 48 30.91 -7.11 23.89
N GLY A 49 29.73 -7.54 23.40
CA GLY A 49 29.08 -8.82 23.72
C GLY A 49 28.88 -9.26 25.18
N ARG A 50 29.10 -8.44 26.21
CA ARG A 50 29.08 -8.95 27.60
C ARG A 50 28.49 -8.07 28.69
N ARG A 51 28.06 -6.83 28.47
CA ARG A 51 27.44 -6.05 29.55
C ARG A 51 26.32 -5.16 29.06
N ALA A 52 25.10 -5.69 29.13
CA ALA A 52 23.89 -4.94 28.86
C ALA A 52 23.41 -4.11 30.08
N PHE A 53 24.13 -4.20 31.21
CA PHE A 53 23.79 -3.51 32.45
C PHE A 53 24.84 -2.47 32.87
N LEU A 54 24.34 -1.31 33.27
CA LEU A 54 25.06 -0.31 34.06
C LEU A 54 25.00 -0.67 35.56
N VAL A 55 25.22 -1.94 35.91
CA VAL A 55 25.36 -2.30 37.33
C VAL A 55 26.78 -1.96 37.74
N ASP A 56 26.92 -1.02 38.66
CA ASP A 56 28.18 -0.79 39.36
C ASP A 56 28.43 -1.97 40.31
N THR A 57 29.15 -2.97 39.81
CA THR A 57 29.49 -4.17 40.58
C THR A 57 30.33 -3.84 41.81
N LEU A 58 31.17 -2.80 41.75
CA LEU A 58 32.01 -2.43 42.89
C LEU A 58 31.16 -1.79 43.99
N ALA A 59 30.25 -0.87 43.63
CA ALA A 59 29.32 -0.27 44.60
C ALA A 59 28.39 -1.32 45.22
N LEU A 60 27.96 -2.33 44.44
CA LEU A 60 27.16 -3.44 44.96
C LEU A 60 27.95 -4.32 45.94
N VAL A 61 29.20 -4.67 45.63
CA VAL A 61 30.05 -5.42 46.58
C VAL A 61 30.27 -4.61 47.86
N ARG A 62 30.58 -3.32 47.76
CA ARG A 62 30.78 -2.45 48.94
C ARG A 62 29.53 -2.29 49.78
N SER A 63 28.35 -2.23 49.17
CA SER A 63 27.09 -2.16 49.91
C SER A 63 26.80 -3.48 50.65
N LEU A 64 27.09 -4.64 50.04
CA LEU A 64 26.99 -5.94 50.70
C LEU A 64 27.99 -6.08 51.87
N GLU A 65 29.24 -5.66 51.68
CA GLU A 65 30.25 -5.65 52.74
C GLU A 65 29.84 -4.75 53.91
N ALA A 66 29.24 -3.58 53.62
CA ALA A 66 28.72 -2.68 54.65
C ALA A 66 27.54 -3.29 55.44
N GLN A 67 26.83 -4.27 54.88
CA GLN A 67 25.80 -5.07 55.58
C GLN A 67 26.38 -6.29 56.31
N GLY A 68 27.71 -6.43 56.39
CA GLY A 68 28.38 -7.53 57.08
C GLY A 68 28.54 -8.80 56.24
N VAL A 69 28.27 -8.75 54.94
CA VAL A 69 28.55 -9.89 54.04
C VAL A 69 30.07 -10.01 53.84
N PRO A 70 30.69 -11.17 54.11
CA PRO A 70 32.11 -11.39 53.83
C PRO A 70 32.44 -11.12 52.36
N SER A 71 33.57 -10.47 52.10
CA SER A 71 33.98 -10.03 50.75
C SER A 71 33.83 -11.11 49.67
N LYS A 72 34.30 -12.34 49.93
CA LYS A 72 34.15 -13.48 49.01
C LYS A 72 32.70 -13.83 48.68
N GLN A 73 31.80 -13.73 49.66
CA GLN A 73 30.37 -14.00 49.47
C GLN A 73 29.71 -12.82 48.74
N ALA A 74 30.08 -11.59 49.06
CA ALA A 74 29.58 -10.39 48.39
C ALA A 74 29.90 -10.42 46.88
N GLU A 75 31.13 -10.81 46.53
CA GLU A 75 31.56 -11.04 45.15
C GLU A 75 30.73 -12.15 44.48
N ALA A 76 30.58 -13.30 45.11
CA ALA A 76 29.82 -14.42 44.55
C ALA A 76 28.34 -14.07 44.31
N ILE A 77 27.70 -13.37 45.26
CA ILE A 77 26.31 -12.88 45.13
C ILE A 77 26.22 -11.89 43.97
N THR A 78 27.15 -10.94 43.90
CA THR A 78 27.21 -9.95 42.82
C THR A 78 27.35 -10.64 41.46
N SER A 79 28.24 -11.63 41.34
CA SER A 79 28.39 -12.43 40.12
C SER A 79 27.11 -13.16 39.74
N ALA A 80 26.45 -13.86 40.67
CA ALA A 80 25.20 -14.56 40.41
C ALA A 80 24.08 -13.60 39.95
N ILE A 81 23.97 -12.42 40.59
CA ILE A 81 23.00 -11.38 40.17
C ILE A 81 23.31 -10.91 38.74
N THR A 82 24.59 -10.65 38.41
CA THR A 82 24.95 -10.21 37.06
C THR A 82 24.66 -11.27 36.00
N GLU A 83 24.80 -12.55 36.32
CA GLU A 83 24.46 -13.67 35.43
C GLU A 83 22.94 -13.73 35.18
N VAL A 84 22.13 -13.79 36.24
CA VAL A 84 20.66 -13.79 36.13
C VAL A 84 20.14 -12.57 35.37
N LEU A 85 20.73 -11.40 35.61
CA LEU A 85 20.37 -10.18 34.90
C LEU A 85 20.71 -10.29 33.40
N ASN A 86 21.91 -10.75 33.04
CA ASN A 86 22.32 -10.95 31.65
C ASN A 86 21.37 -11.91 30.91
N ASP A 87 21.07 -13.06 31.50
CA ASP A 87 20.15 -14.06 30.94
C ASP A 87 18.74 -13.47 30.75
N SER A 88 18.26 -12.74 31.75
CA SER A 88 16.93 -12.11 31.70
C SER A 88 16.83 -11.07 30.58
N LEU A 89 17.86 -10.27 30.36
CA LEU A 89 17.86 -9.24 29.32
C LEU A 89 18.09 -9.82 27.93
N GLU A 90 18.89 -10.88 27.80
CA GLU A 90 18.99 -11.63 26.54
C GLU A 90 17.62 -12.20 26.15
N ASN A 91 16.93 -12.87 27.07
CA ASN A 91 15.58 -13.40 26.85
C ASN A 91 14.56 -12.30 26.46
N VAL A 92 14.61 -11.14 27.14
CA VAL A 92 13.74 -10.01 26.79
C VAL A 92 14.14 -9.38 25.44
N SER A 93 15.44 -9.40 25.08
CA SER A 93 15.93 -8.86 23.80
C SER A 93 15.39 -9.62 22.59
N GLU A 94 15.13 -10.92 22.71
CA GLU A 94 14.52 -11.73 21.64
C GLU A 94 13.08 -11.31 21.31
N SER A 95 12.39 -10.65 22.25
CA SER A 95 11.05 -10.11 22.02
C SER A 95 11.04 -8.78 21.26
N PHE A 96 12.20 -8.15 21.09
CA PHE A 96 12.32 -6.87 20.41
C PHE A 96 12.88 -7.05 18.99
N VAL A 97 12.34 -6.29 18.04
CA VAL A 97 12.92 -6.14 16.71
C VAL A 97 14.07 -5.14 16.79
N SER A 98 15.25 -5.53 16.30
CA SER A 98 16.40 -4.62 16.30
C SER A 98 16.16 -3.42 15.37
N LYS A 99 16.85 -2.30 15.62
CA LYS A 99 16.76 -1.10 14.74
C LYS A 99 17.13 -1.41 13.29
N ALA A 100 18.11 -2.29 13.08
CA ALA A 100 18.55 -2.69 11.73
C ALA A 100 17.48 -3.52 11.01
N GLU A 101 16.82 -4.43 11.72
CA GLU A 101 15.69 -5.20 11.17
C GLU A 101 14.49 -4.31 10.88
N MET A 102 14.17 -3.37 11.78
CA MET A 102 13.11 -2.39 11.58
C MET A 102 13.36 -1.54 10.32
N GLN A 103 14.57 -0.99 10.16
CA GLN A 103 14.95 -0.25 8.96
C GLN A 103 14.89 -1.13 7.69
N LYS A 104 15.30 -2.39 7.78
CA LYS A 104 15.17 -3.35 6.67
C LYS A 104 13.70 -3.57 6.28
N ILE A 105 12.82 -3.74 7.27
CA ILE A 105 11.37 -3.89 7.03
C ILE A 105 10.80 -2.62 6.39
N GLU A 106 11.16 -1.43 6.88
CA GLU A 106 10.74 -0.15 6.32
C GLU A 106 11.19 0.00 4.85
N MET A 107 12.46 -0.29 4.54
CA MET A 107 12.96 -0.27 3.16
C MET A 107 12.22 -1.25 2.25
N ILE A 108 11.91 -2.46 2.73
CA ILE A 108 11.15 -3.45 1.97
C ILE A 108 9.73 -2.94 1.73
N GLN A 109 9.07 -2.39 2.74
CA GLN A 109 7.72 -1.83 2.63
C GLN A 109 7.67 -0.67 1.64
N ASP A 110 8.61 0.29 1.73
CA ASP A 110 8.71 1.42 0.81
C ASP A 110 8.95 0.94 -0.63
N SER A 111 9.81 -0.07 -0.81
CA SER A 111 10.06 -0.64 -2.15
C SER A 111 8.83 -1.33 -2.73
N ASN A 112 8.07 -2.08 -1.93
CA ASN A 112 6.85 -2.76 -2.35
C ASN A 112 5.74 -1.75 -2.68
N LEU A 113 5.60 -0.70 -1.86
CA LEU A 113 4.66 0.39 -2.11
C LEU A 113 4.98 1.12 -3.41
N SER A 114 6.27 1.41 -3.65
CA SER A 114 6.72 2.04 -4.89
C SER A 114 6.42 1.18 -6.12
N LYS A 115 6.71 -0.12 -6.06
CA LYS A 115 6.35 -1.08 -7.13
C LYS A 115 4.85 -1.13 -7.37
N PHE A 116 4.05 -1.32 -6.34
CA PHE A 116 2.59 -1.34 -6.45
C PHE A 116 2.04 -0.05 -7.08
N LYS A 117 2.53 1.12 -6.65
CA LYS A 117 2.15 2.41 -7.24
C LYS A 117 2.50 2.48 -8.73
N SER A 118 3.65 1.97 -9.13
CA SER A 118 4.08 1.95 -10.53
C SER A 118 3.21 1.01 -11.39
N GLU A 119 2.87 -0.17 -10.86
CA GLU A 119 2.00 -1.14 -11.54
C GLU A 119 0.58 -0.59 -11.72
N VAL A 120 0.01 0.01 -10.66
CA VAL A 120 -1.31 0.66 -10.72
C VAL A 120 -1.33 1.79 -11.74
N LYS A 121 -0.31 2.66 -11.73
CA LYS A 121 -0.21 3.77 -12.69
C LYS A 121 -0.10 3.26 -14.12
N SER A 122 0.77 2.28 -14.36
CA SER A 122 0.98 1.68 -15.69
C SER A 122 -0.28 0.99 -16.20
N SER A 123 -0.96 0.22 -15.34
CA SER A 123 -2.24 -0.42 -15.66
C SER A 123 -3.30 0.62 -16.01
N GLN A 124 -3.44 1.68 -15.22
CA GLN A 124 -4.40 2.75 -15.46
C GLN A 124 -4.16 3.46 -16.80
N GLU A 125 -2.90 3.81 -17.10
CA GLU A 125 -2.50 4.43 -18.37
C GLU A 125 -2.79 3.51 -19.56
N HIS A 126 -2.48 2.22 -19.42
CA HIS A 126 -2.79 1.21 -20.43
C HIS A 126 -4.30 1.12 -20.70
N HIS A 127 -5.12 0.96 -19.65
CA HIS A 127 -6.58 0.89 -19.77
C HIS A 127 -7.17 2.16 -20.38
N PHE A 128 -6.70 3.34 -19.96
CA PHE A 128 -7.14 4.61 -20.56
C PHE A 128 -6.84 4.66 -22.06
N THR A 129 -5.65 4.24 -22.46
CA THR A 129 -5.26 4.23 -23.87
C THR A 129 -6.08 3.22 -24.69
N VAL A 130 -6.40 2.05 -24.13
CA VAL A 130 -7.28 1.07 -24.79
C VAL A 130 -8.69 1.65 -24.97
N LEU A 131 -9.27 2.23 -23.92
CA LEU A 131 -10.60 2.86 -23.97
C LEU A 131 -10.65 4.02 -24.98
N GLN A 132 -9.60 4.85 -25.04
CA GLN A 132 -9.51 5.93 -26.02
C GLN A 132 -9.49 5.40 -27.46
N ARG A 133 -8.71 4.35 -27.73
CA ARG A 133 -8.67 3.71 -29.06
C ARG A 133 -10.00 3.07 -29.42
N GLU A 134 -10.65 2.39 -28.48
CA GLU A 134 -11.97 1.78 -28.69
C GLU A 134 -13.04 2.84 -28.97
N THR A 135 -13.01 3.95 -28.22
CA THR A 135 -13.92 5.10 -28.43
C THR A 135 -13.73 5.70 -29.82
N GLU A 136 -12.48 5.88 -30.26
CA GLU A 136 -12.20 6.43 -31.60
C GLU A 136 -12.61 5.45 -32.71
N LYS A 137 -12.38 4.15 -32.51
CA LYS A 137 -12.85 3.11 -33.44
C LYS A 137 -14.38 3.13 -33.58
N LEU A 138 -15.11 3.12 -32.46
CA LEU A 138 -16.57 3.17 -32.45
C LEU A 138 -17.09 4.45 -33.12
N ARG A 139 -16.42 5.58 -32.90
CA ARG A 139 -16.75 6.83 -33.59
C ARG A 139 -16.60 6.70 -35.11
N GLY A 140 -15.48 6.13 -35.57
CA GLY A 140 -15.25 5.87 -36.99
C GLY A 140 -16.30 4.92 -37.59
N ASP A 141 -16.66 3.86 -36.87
CA ASP A 141 -17.71 2.91 -37.28
C ASP A 141 -19.08 3.61 -37.41
N ILE A 142 -19.42 4.50 -36.48
CA ILE A 142 -20.65 5.32 -36.54
C ILE A 142 -20.63 6.26 -37.75
N GLU A 143 -19.52 6.95 -38.01
CA GLU A 143 -19.38 7.86 -39.14
C GLU A 143 -19.51 7.11 -40.48
N LYS A 144 -18.92 5.91 -40.58
CA LYS A 144 -19.08 5.02 -41.73
C LYS A 144 -20.55 4.59 -41.92
N MET A 145 -21.21 4.08 -40.88
CA MET A 145 -22.63 3.70 -40.96
C MET A 145 -23.52 4.87 -41.37
N ARG A 146 -23.24 6.09 -40.89
CA ARG A 146 -23.96 7.31 -41.30
C ARG A 146 -23.78 7.60 -42.79
N SER A 147 -22.58 7.43 -43.35
CA SER A 147 -22.35 7.61 -44.79
C SER A 147 -23.06 6.55 -45.64
N GLU A 148 -23.07 5.29 -45.20
CA GLU A 148 -23.75 4.19 -45.88
C GLU A 148 -25.27 4.38 -45.88
N LEU A 149 -25.85 4.72 -44.73
CA LEU A 149 -27.27 5.06 -44.62
C LEU A 149 -27.64 6.25 -45.51
N ARG A 150 -26.79 7.28 -45.57
CA ARG A 150 -27.04 8.43 -46.43
C ARG A 150 -27.05 8.03 -47.90
N TYR A 151 -26.07 7.23 -48.32
CA TYR A 151 -25.99 6.69 -49.68
C TYR A 151 -27.23 5.87 -50.04
N GLU A 152 -27.68 4.98 -49.16
CA GLU A 152 -28.88 4.17 -49.40
C GLU A 152 -30.17 5.02 -49.45
N ILE A 153 -30.30 6.05 -48.61
CA ILE A 153 -31.43 7.01 -48.68
C ILE A 153 -31.44 7.75 -50.02
N ASP A 154 -30.29 8.28 -50.44
CA ASP A 154 -30.19 9.04 -51.69
C ASP A 154 -30.48 8.13 -52.91
N LYS A 155 -30.03 6.87 -52.87
CA LYS A 155 -30.31 5.84 -53.89
C LYS A 155 -31.80 5.49 -53.96
N VAL A 156 -32.46 5.21 -52.84
CA VAL A 156 -33.90 4.93 -52.79
C VAL A 156 -34.71 6.15 -53.25
N THR A 157 -34.32 7.35 -52.84
CA THR A 157 -34.97 8.60 -53.26
C THR A 157 -34.85 8.83 -54.77
N ALA A 158 -33.69 8.54 -55.36
CA ALA A 158 -33.50 8.61 -56.80
C ALA A 158 -34.35 7.58 -57.55
N GLY A 159 -34.46 6.36 -57.02
CA GLY A 159 -35.35 5.32 -57.54
C GLY A 159 -36.81 5.75 -57.57
N GLN A 160 -37.33 6.25 -56.44
CA GLN A 160 -38.72 6.76 -56.36
C GLN A 160 -38.99 7.92 -57.32
N ARG A 161 -38.03 8.85 -57.46
CA ARG A 161 -38.15 9.96 -58.42
C ARG A 161 -38.23 9.45 -59.86
N LEU A 162 -37.44 8.43 -60.20
CA LEU A 162 -37.48 7.81 -61.51
C LEU A 162 -38.83 7.14 -61.76
N ASP A 163 -39.34 6.36 -60.80
CA ASP A 163 -40.64 5.68 -60.93
C ASP A 163 -41.79 6.67 -61.15
N LEU A 164 -41.87 7.74 -60.36
CA LEU A 164 -42.87 8.80 -60.53
C LEU A 164 -42.78 9.49 -61.90
N ASN A 165 -41.56 9.71 -62.40
CA ASN A 165 -41.37 10.30 -63.72
C ASN A 165 -41.81 9.33 -64.84
N LEU A 166 -41.58 8.02 -64.68
CA LEU A 166 -42.03 6.99 -65.61
C LEU A 166 -43.55 6.83 -65.59
N GLU A 167 -44.19 6.83 -64.42
CA GLU A 167 -45.65 6.78 -64.29
C GLU A 167 -46.31 8.00 -64.96
N ARG A 168 -45.80 9.21 -64.69
CA ARG A 168 -46.26 10.44 -65.37
C ARG A 168 -46.11 10.35 -66.89
N GLY A 169 -44.99 9.83 -67.38
CA GLY A 169 -44.77 9.63 -68.81
C GLY A 169 -45.74 8.64 -69.47
N LYS A 170 -46.21 7.63 -68.73
CA LYS A 170 -47.24 6.69 -69.21
C LYS A 170 -48.64 7.32 -69.29
N PHE A 171 -49.01 8.18 -68.34
CA PHE A 171 -50.29 8.89 -68.38
C PHE A 171 -50.38 9.95 -69.49
N MET A 172 -49.24 10.51 -69.89
CA MET A 172 -49.19 11.55 -70.94
C MET A 172 -49.17 10.99 -72.38
N ARG A 173 -49.15 9.67 -72.56
CA ARG A 173 -49.04 9.01 -73.86
C ARG A 173 -50.34 8.29 -74.21
#